data_AF-A0A7C3M148-F1
#
_entry.id   AF-A0A7C3M148-F1
#
_cell.length_a   1.000
_cell.length_b   1.000
_cell.length_c   1.000
_cell.angle_alpha   90.00
_cell.angle_beta   90.00
_cell.angle_gamma   90.00
#
_symmetry.space_group_name_H-M   'P 1'
#
loop_
_entity.id
_entity.type
_entity.pdbx_description
1 polymer ?
#
loop_
_entity_poly.entity_id
_entity_poly.type
_entity_poly.pdbx_seq_one_letter_code
_entity_poly.pdbx_strand_id
1 'polypeptide(L)'
;DNTTNNAVWAPASFLPDGSVSEGILFLDELNTAAPMVQASAYQLILDRKIGEYTLPDGWSIVAAGNRESDRGVVFRMASPLANRFVHLDMEVSEDDWSSWAKINNIHQTIIAFISYRPDALFAFNTKDDSKAFATPRTWQYVNEILESDPEDDLLFDLIKGSIGEELAAAFLGFKSVAKNLPDIDKILAGEINEAPSETSTLHILATALSMRITEDSRANDLDNLLRYTLNLPGEFAVMIVQDLRDRNIELDYIQSWPLWAKNFNKLLH
;
A
#
# COMPACT_ATOMS: atom_id res chain seq x y z
N ASP A 1 -40.02 -24.01 14.69
CA ASP A 1 -40.78 -23.21 15.67
C ASP A 1 -41.48 -24.15 16.66
N ASN A 2 -41.17 -24.02 17.95
CA ASN A 2 -41.71 -24.89 19.02
C ASN A 2 -43.23 -24.72 19.23
N THR A 3 -43.84 -23.69 18.64
CA THR A 3 -45.30 -23.46 18.72
C THR A 3 -46.08 -23.99 17.52
N THR A 4 -45.49 -24.07 16.32
CA THR A 4 -46.20 -24.51 15.10
C THR A 4 -45.79 -25.89 14.59
N ASN A 5 -44.79 -26.52 15.20
CA ASN A 5 -44.22 -27.80 14.75
C ASN A 5 -43.68 -27.78 13.29
N ASN A 6 -43.42 -26.58 12.77
CA ASN A 6 -42.85 -26.38 11.44
C ASN A 6 -41.34 -26.15 11.54
N ALA A 7 -40.60 -26.66 10.55
CA ALA A 7 -39.23 -26.27 10.32
C ALA A 7 -39.23 -24.81 9.84
N VAL A 8 -38.50 -23.94 10.54
CA VAL A 8 -38.34 -22.52 10.18
C VAL A 8 -36.88 -22.30 9.85
N TRP A 9 -36.62 -21.58 8.77
CA TRP A 9 -35.26 -21.29 8.37
C TRP A 9 -34.66 -20.21 9.30
N ALA A 10 -33.45 -20.46 9.81
CA ALA A 10 -32.77 -19.53 10.71
C ALA A 10 -31.66 -18.79 9.94
N PRO A 11 -31.76 -17.45 9.76
CA PRO A 11 -30.67 -16.69 9.17
C PRO A 11 -29.40 -16.80 9.98
N ALA A 12 -28.27 -16.81 9.28
CA ALA A 12 -27.00 -16.60 9.93
C ALA A 12 -27.00 -15.22 10.59
N SER A 13 -26.49 -15.13 11.82
CA SER A 13 -26.55 -13.92 12.65
C SER A 13 -25.78 -12.72 12.09
N PHE A 14 -24.91 -12.94 11.10
CA PHE A 14 -24.20 -11.86 10.40
C PHE A 14 -25.05 -11.20 9.30
N LEU A 15 -26.16 -11.83 8.88
CA LEU A 15 -27.04 -11.24 7.87
C LEU A 15 -27.90 -10.14 8.49
N PRO A 16 -28.09 -9.00 7.79
CA PRO A 16 -28.92 -7.91 8.28
C PRO A 16 -30.35 -8.35 8.58
N ASP A 17 -30.78 -8.24 9.83
CA ASP A 17 -32.13 -8.63 10.28
C ASP A 17 -33.20 -7.54 10.06
N GLY A 18 -32.80 -6.40 9.48
CA GLY A 18 -33.65 -5.23 9.27
C GLY A 18 -33.62 -4.21 10.42
N SER A 19 -32.86 -4.45 11.51
CA SER A 19 -32.66 -3.45 12.55
C SER A 19 -31.83 -2.25 12.07
N VAL A 20 -31.02 -2.46 11.03
CA VAL A 20 -30.24 -1.43 10.33
C VAL A 20 -30.83 -1.23 8.94
N SER A 21 -31.26 0.00 8.65
CA SER A 21 -31.97 0.34 7.42
C SER A 21 -31.09 0.25 6.17
N GLU A 22 -29.79 0.52 6.30
CA GLU A 22 -28.86 0.72 5.20
C GLU A 22 -27.50 0.11 5.50
N GLY A 23 -26.82 -0.43 4.48
CA GLY A 23 -25.49 -1.00 4.68
C GLY A 23 -24.87 -1.61 3.42
N ILE A 24 -23.66 -2.14 3.59
CA ILE A 24 -22.96 -2.90 2.55
C ILE A 24 -22.78 -4.33 3.07
N LEU A 25 -23.32 -5.29 2.34
CA LEU A 25 -22.99 -6.69 2.50
C LEU A 25 -21.75 -6.99 1.66
N PHE A 26 -20.59 -7.11 2.32
CA PHE A 26 -19.32 -7.43 1.67
C PHE A 26 -19.08 -8.93 1.66
N LEU A 27 -18.94 -9.51 0.47
CA LEU A 27 -18.66 -10.92 0.24
C LEU A 27 -17.23 -11.07 -0.26
N ASP A 28 -16.30 -11.31 0.66
CA ASP A 28 -14.90 -11.51 0.33
C ASP A 28 -14.63 -12.91 -0.24
N GLU A 29 -13.62 -13.02 -1.09
CA GLU A 29 -13.19 -14.24 -1.78
C GLU A 29 -14.34 -15.06 -2.41
N LEU A 30 -15.35 -14.39 -2.98
CA LEU A 30 -16.57 -15.04 -3.48
C LEU A 30 -16.27 -16.18 -4.46
N ASN A 31 -15.23 -16.01 -5.27
CA ASN A 31 -14.83 -16.97 -6.28
C ASN A 31 -13.92 -18.09 -5.78
N THR A 32 -13.50 -18.11 -4.51
CA THR A 32 -12.75 -19.25 -3.91
C THR A 32 -13.66 -20.26 -3.23
N ALA A 33 -14.89 -19.85 -2.90
CA ALA A 33 -15.89 -20.69 -2.25
C ALA A 33 -16.29 -21.89 -3.12
N ALA A 34 -16.51 -23.04 -2.49
CA ALA A 34 -16.97 -24.25 -3.19
C ALA A 34 -18.28 -24.00 -3.96
N PRO A 35 -18.53 -24.67 -5.11
CA PRO A 35 -19.67 -24.39 -5.97
C PRO A 35 -21.05 -24.42 -5.28
N MET A 36 -21.22 -25.28 -4.26
CA MET A 36 -22.47 -25.33 -3.48
C MET A 36 -22.70 -24.10 -2.61
N VAL A 37 -21.63 -23.54 -2.03
CA VAL A 37 -21.69 -22.30 -1.23
C VAL A 37 -21.96 -21.12 -2.16
N GLN A 38 -21.28 -21.10 -3.31
CA GLN A 38 -21.52 -20.13 -4.36
C GLN A 38 -22.98 -20.12 -4.81
N ALA A 39 -23.60 -21.28 -5.06
CA ALA A 39 -25.00 -21.34 -5.47
C ALA A 39 -25.97 -20.64 -4.50
N SER A 40 -25.70 -20.72 -3.19
CA SER A 40 -26.49 -20.03 -2.16
C SER A 40 -26.22 -18.52 -2.15
N ALA A 41 -24.96 -18.11 -2.29
CA ALA A 41 -24.60 -16.70 -2.46
C ALA A 41 -25.21 -16.11 -3.75
N TYR A 42 -25.32 -16.90 -4.81
CA TYR A 42 -25.88 -16.49 -6.10
C TYR A 42 -27.36 -16.15 -5.98
N GLN A 43 -28.13 -16.95 -5.24
CA GLN A 43 -29.52 -16.63 -4.96
C GLN A 43 -29.64 -15.30 -4.21
N LEU A 44 -28.76 -15.04 -3.24
CA LEU A 44 -28.74 -13.79 -2.50
C LEU A 44 -28.45 -12.59 -3.40
N ILE A 45 -27.49 -12.72 -4.30
CA ILE A 45 -27.10 -11.63 -5.20
C ILE A 45 -28.21 -11.33 -6.20
N LEU A 46 -28.86 -12.37 -6.75
CA LEU A 46 -29.88 -12.24 -7.79
C LEU A 46 -31.23 -11.78 -7.24
N ASP A 47 -31.72 -12.49 -6.23
CA ASP A 47 -33.09 -12.34 -5.73
C ASP A 47 -33.15 -11.52 -4.45
N ARG A 48 -32.00 -11.10 -3.91
CA ARG A 48 -31.87 -10.54 -2.56
C ARG A 48 -32.40 -11.51 -1.51
N LYS A 49 -32.32 -12.82 -1.76
CA LYS A 49 -32.93 -13.85 -0.92
C LYS A 49 -32.07 -15.11 -0.74
N ILE A 50 -32.16 -15.73 0.43
CA ILE A 50 -31.70 -17.10 0.67
C ILE A 50 -32.74 -17.79 1.53
N GLY A 51 -33.32 -18.88 1.05
CA GLY A 51 -34.40 -19.55 1.77
C GLY A 51 -35.57 -18.59 2.03
N GLU A 52 -35.91 -18.36 3.30
CA GLU A 52 -36.98 -17.45 3.73
C GLU A 52 -36.48 -16.01 3.98
N TYR A 53 -35.17 -15.79 3.99
CA TYR A 53 -34.58 -14.47 4.23
C TYR A 53 -34.61 -13.59 2.99
N THR A 54 -34.87 -12.30 3.23
CA THR A 54 -34.77 -11.24 2.22
C THR A 54 -33.86 -10.12 2.74
N LEU A 55 -32.86 -9.75 1.95
CA LEU A 55 -31.94 -8.66 2.26
C LEU A 55 -32.70 -7.32 2.21
N PRO A 56 -32.70 -6.51 3.29
CA PRO A 56 -33.45 -5.26 3.36
C PRO A 56 -33.07 -4.28 2.24
N ASP A 57 -34.02 -3.52 1.71
CA ASP A 57 -33.84 -2.74 0.47
C ASP A 57 -32.70 -1.71 0.51
N GLY A 58 -32.39 -1.11 1.66
CA GLY A 58 -31.31 -0.14 1.80
C GLY A 58 -29.89 -0.73 1.77
N TRP A 59 -29.75 -2.04 1.53
CA TRP A 59 -28.45 -2.72 1.50
C TRP A 59 -27.91 -2.92 0.09
N SER A 60 -26.65 -2.55 -0.11
CA SER A 60 -25.88 -2.86 -1.34
C SER A 60 -25.03 -4.11 -1.14
N ILE A 61 -24.80 -4.87 -2.22
CA ILE A 61 -23.92 -6.05 -2.19
C ILE A 61 -22.63 -5.68 -2.91
N VAL A 62 -21.49 -5.90 -2.25
CA VAL A 62 -20.15 -5.78 -2.84
C VAL A 62 -19.46 -7.12 -2.69
N ALA A 63 -18.81 -7.59 -3.75
CA ALA A 63 -18.07 -8.85 -3.71
C ALA A 63 -16.64 -8.62 -4.17
N ALA A 64 -15.70 -9.32 -3.52
CA ALA A 64 -14.30 -9.36 -3.90
C ALA A 64 -13.89 -10.79 -4.29
N GLY A 65 -12.86 -10.89 -5.12
CA GLY A 65 -12.32 -12.17 -5.58
C GLY A 65 -11.04 -11.96 -6.36
N ASN A 66 -10.20 -12.99 -6.43
CA ASN A 66 -8.94 -12.95 -7.16
C ASN A 66 -9.18 -13.22 -8.65
N ARG A 67 -8.35 -12.71 -9.56
CA ARG A 67 -8.54 -13.02 -10.99
C ARG A 67 -8.28 -14.51 -11.22
N GLU A 68 -8.90 -15.08 -12.26
CA GLU A 68 -8.64 -16.48 -12.65
C GLU A 68 -7.17 -16.72 -12.99
N SER A 69 -6.46 -15.68 -13.44
CA SER A 69 -5.01 -15.69 -13.68
C SER A 69 -4.17 -15.87 -12.42
N ASP A 70 -4.71 -15.57 -11.25
CA ASP A 70 -3.94 -15.38 -10.00
C ASP A 70 -3.71 -16.71 -9.24
N ARG A 71 -4.02 -17.85 -9.88
CA ARG A 71 -3.73 -19.25 -9.45
C ARG A 71 -4.06 -19.61 -7.99
N GLY A 72 -4.93 -18.85 -7.32
CA GLY A 72 -5.67 -19.34 -6.16
C GLY A 72 -6.63 -20.47 -6.57
N VAL A 73 -7.18 -21.19 -5.59
CA VAL A 73 -8.36 -22.05 -5.84
C VAL A 73 -9.51 -21.12 -6.21
N VAL A 74 -9.66 -20.81 -7.49
CA VAL A 74 -10.69 -19.91 -8.01
C VAL A 74 -11.64 -20.73 -8.89
N PHE A 75 -12.91 -20.71 -8.55
CA PHE A 75 -14.00 -21.21 -9.37
C PHE A 75 -14.50 -20.07 -10.25
N ARG A 76 -14.48 -20.31 -11.56
CA ARG A 76 -15.00 -19.37 -12.56
C ARG A 76 -16.44 -19.00 -12.26
N MET A 77 -16.69 -17.69 -12.18
CA MET A 77 -18.05 -17.17 -12.04
C MET A 77 -18.83 -17.49 -13.32
N ALA A 78 -20.04 -18.03 -13.17
CA ALA A 78 -20.92 -18.26 -14.31
C ALA A 78 -21.27 -16.92 -14.99
N SER A 79 -21.16 -16.85 -16.33
CA SER A 79 -21.37 -15.60 -17.09
C SER A 79 -22.68 -14.85 -16.77
N PRO A 80 -23.83 -15.52 -16.55
CA PRO A 80 -25.06 -14.83 -16.18
C PRO A 80 -24.98 -14.07 -14.86
N LEU A 81 -24.18 -14.54 -13.90
CA LEU A 81 -23.97 -13.86 -12.63
C LEU A 81 -22.95 -12.74 -12.76
N ALA A 82 -21.85 -12.97 -13.50
CA ALA A 82 -20.89 -11.92 -13.78
C ALA A 82 -21.61 -10.71 -14.41
N ASN A 83 -22.56 -10.92 -15.32
CA ASN A 83 -23.36 -9.86 -15.93
C ASN A 83 -24.35 -9.14 -14.98
N ARG A 84 -24.32 -9.41 -13.67
CA ARG A 84 -25.11 -8.75 -12.62
C ARG A 84 -24.25 -7.92 -11.66
N PHE A 85 -22.94 -7.98 -11.82
CA PHE A 85 -22.01 -7.09 -11.13
C PHE A 85 -21.53 -6.00 -12.08
N VAL A 86 -21.28 -4.82 -11.51
CA VAL A 86 -20.33 -3.87 -12.07
C VAL A 86 -18.95 -4.35 -11.62
N HIS A 87 -18.05 -4.59 -12.58
CA HIS A 87 -16.71 -5.10 -12.30
C HIS A 87 -15.73 -3.93 -12.21
N LEU A 88 -14.97 -3.88 -11.11
CA LEU A 88 -13.87 -2.95 -10.91
C LEU A 88 -12.60 -3.75 -10.73
N ASP A 89 -11.65 -3.57 -11.64
CA ASP A 89 -10.33 -4.17 -11.57
C ASP A 89 -9.44 -3.31 -10.67
N MET A 90 -8.90 -3.92 -9.61
CA MET A 90 -7.94 -3.28 -8.71
C MET A 90 -6.53 -3.76 -9.04
N GLU A 91 -5.59 -2.83 -9.08
CA GLU A 91 -4.17 -3.10 -9.34
C GLU A 91 -3.33 -2.48 -8.24
N VAL A 92 -2.14 -3.05 -8.02
CA VAL A 92 -1.20 -2.50 -7.04
C VAL A 92 -0.56 -1.25 -7.65
N SER A 93 -0.69 -0.13 -6.95
CA SER A 93 -0.08 1.16 -7.28
C SER A 93 1.01 1.48 -6.26
N GLU A 94 2.22 1.75 -6.75
CA GLU A 94 3.33 2.14 -5.88
C GLU A 94 3.09 3.51 -5.25
N ASP A 95 2.57 4.48 -6.01
CA ASP A 95 2.25 5.82 -5.53
C ASP A 95 1.22 5.79 -4.37
N ASP A 96 0.15 5.00 -4.54
CA ASP A 96 -0.90 4.85 -3.52
C ASP A 96 -0.34 4.15 -2.27
N TRP A 97 0.46 3.10 -2.47
CA TRP A 97 1.06 2.36 -1.36
C TRP A 97 2.08 3.19 -0.61
N SER A 98 2.95 3.93 -1.30
CA SER A 98 3.96 4.79 -0.70
C SER A 98 3.31 5.93 0.11
N SER A 99 2.19 6.48 -0.37
CA SER A 99 1.40 7.47 0.36
C SER A 99 0.82 6.87 1.65
N TRP A 100 0.19 5.69 1.56
CA TRP A 100 -0.32 4.96 2.72
C TRP A 100 0.80 4.60 3.71
N ALA A 101 1.95 4.14 3.22
CA ALA A 101 3.07 3.66 4.01
C ALA A 101 3.66 4.78 4.89
N LYS A 102 3.77 6.00 4.34
CA LYS A 102 4.22 7.18 5.08
C LYS A 102 3.26 7.55 6.21
N ILE A 103 1.96 7.54 5.93
CA ILE A 103 0.91 7.85 6.94
C ILE A 103 0.90 6.80 8.06
N ASN A 104 1.18 5.54 7.73
CA ASN A 104 1.19 4.43 8.69
C ASN A 104 2.58 4.16 9.30
N ASN A 105 3.52 5.10 9.16
CA ASN A 105 4.87 5.02 9.74
C ASN A 105 5.66 3.76 9.35
N ILE A 106 5.47 3.25 8.14
CA ILE A 106 6.33 2.19 7.60
C ILE A 106 7.77 2.71 7.56
N HIS A 107 8.71 1.85 7.95
CA HIS A 107 10.13 2.17 8.07
C HIS A 107 10.65 2.82 6.78
N GLN A 108 11.30 3.99 6.92
CA GLN A 108 11.74 4.84 5.80
C GLN A 108 12.56 4.10 4.74
N THR A 109 13.38 3.14 5.15
CA THR A 109 14.21 2.34 4.22
C THR A 109 13.37 1.40 3.36
N ILE A 110 12.22 0.91 3.84
CA ILE A 110 11.30 0.10 3.04
C ILE A 110 10.69 1.00 1.96
N ILE A 111 10.17 2.17 2.34
CA ILE A 111 9.58 3.14 1.40
C ILE A 111 10.60 3.54 0.33
N ALA A 112 11.83 3.87 0.75
CA ALA A 112 12.92 4.21 -0.17
C ALA A 112 13.30 3.05 -1.10
N PHE A 113 13.27 1.81 -0.59
CA PHE A 113 13.57 0.63 -1.40
C PHE A 113 12.50 0.37 -2.44
N ILE A 114 11.22 0.50 -2.09
CA ILE A 114 10.11 0.37 -3.04
C ILE A 114 10.14 1.48 -4.09
N SER A 115 10.42 2.72 -3.69
CA SER A 115 10.63 3.81 -4.66
C SER A 115 11.80 3.53 -5.62
N TYR A 116 12.88 2.90 -5.15
CA TYR A 116 14.02 2.49 -5.98
C TYR A 116 13.74 1.26 -6.86
N ARG A 117 12.92 0.32 -6.37
CA ARG A 117 12.53 -0.93 -7.03
C ARG A 117 11.01 -1.12 -6.92
N PRO A 118 10.20 -0.40 -7.73
CA PRO A 118 8.73 -0.50 -7.65
C PRO A 118 8.20 -1.91 -7.93
N ASP A 119 8.92 -2.67 -8.75
CA ASP A 119 8.64 -4.08 -9.03
C ASP A 119 8.72 -4.99 -7.79
N ALA A 120 9.41 -4.55 -6.73
CA ALA A 120 9.52 -5.28 -5.49
C ALA A 120 8.26 -5.18 -4.61
N LEU A 121 7.34 -4.24 -4.87
CA LEU A 121 6.12 -4.07 -4.05
C LEU A 121 5.17 -5.26 -4.18
N PHE A 122 5.06 -5.79 -5.40
CA PHE A 122 4.24 -6.96 -5.71
C PHE A 122 4.99 -7.87 -6.69
N ALA A 123 5.65 -8.89 -6.17
CA ALA A 123 6.50 -9.80 -6.93
C ALA A 123 5.95 -11.23 -6.88
N PHE A 124 4.73 -11.41 -7.39
CA PHE A 124 4.11 -12.73 -7.49
C PHE A 124 4.54 -13.45 -8.77
N ASN A 125 5.25 -14.57 -8.62
CA ASN A 125 5.65 -15.43 -9.73
C ASN A 125 4.97 -16.80 -9.66
N THR A 126 4.04 -17.05 -10.59
CA THR A 126 3.28 -18.30 -10.68
C THR A 126 4.10 -19.55 -11.03
N LYS A 127 5.37 -19.39 -11.38
CA LYS A 127 6.30 -20.49 -11.73
C LYS A 127 7.27 -20.84 -10.62
N ASP A 128 7.31 -20.05 -9.57
CA ASP A 128 8.15 -20.30 -8.40
C ASP A 128 7.32 -21.04 -7.34
N ASP A 129 7.86 -22.14 -6.82
CA ASP A 129 7.24 -22.91 -5.72
C ASP A 129 7.57 -22.31 -4.35
N SER A 130 8.24 -21.16 -4.30
CA SER A 130 8.48 -20.40 -3.07
C SER A 130 7.17 -20.08 -2.35
N LYS A 131 7.15 -20.36 -1.04
CA LYS A 131 6.02 -20.02 -0.17
C LYS A 131 5.94 -18.53 0.17
N ALA A 132 7.06 -17.80 0.03
CA ALA A 132 7.17 -16.39 0.36
C ALA A 132 7.35 -15.56 -0.91
N PHE A 133 6.59 -14.49 -1.03
CA PHE A 133 6.64 -13.56 -2.16
C PHE A 133 6.19 -12.17 -1.71
N ALA A 134 6.69 -11.14 -2.37
CA ALA A 134 6.37 -9.77 -2.00
C ALA A 134 4.96 -9.36 -2.42
N THR A 135 4.26 -8.74 -1.49
CA THR A 135 2.99 -8.03 -1.61
C THR A 135 3.02 -6.81 -0.69
N PRO A 136 2.13 -5.81 -0.87
CA PRO A 136 1.95 -4.73 0.09
C PRO A 136 1.83 -5.22 1.56
N ARG A 137 1.12 -6.34 1.77
CA ARG A 137 0.93 -6.95 3.09
C ARG A 137 2.21 -7.52 3.67
N THR A 138 3.00 -8.26 2.89
CA THR A 138 4.25 -8.87 3.38
C THR A 138 5.33 -7.82 3.64
N TRP A 139 5.29 -6.67 2.97
CA TRP A 139 6.14 -5.52 3.32
C TRP A 139 5.80 -4.92 4.67
N GLN A 140 4.52 -4.96 5.09
CA GLN A 140 4.14 -4.64 6.47
C GLN A 140 4.75 -5.66 7.45
N TYR A 141 4.81 -6.96 7.12
CA TYR A 141 5.50 -7.93 7.98
C TYR A 141 6.99 -7.62 8.10
N VAL A 142 7.65 -7.19 7.01
CA VAL A 142 9.04 -6.72 7.06
C VAL A 142 9.17 -5.49 7.97
N ASN A 143 8.20 -4.56 7.96
CA ASN A 143 8.17 -3.45 8.90
C ASN A 143 8.11 -3.94 10.35
N GLU A 144 7.16 -4.81 10.67
CA GLU A 144 6.98 -5.39 12.01
C GLU A 144 8.24 -6.14 12.48
N ILE A 145 8.90 -6.85 11.57
CA ILE A 145 10.19 -7.51 11.84
C ILE A 145 11.25 -6.47 12.21
N LEU A 146 11.39 -5.39 11.44
CA LEU A 146 12.36 -4.33 11.75
C LEU A 146 12.06 -3.63 13.07
N GLU A 147 10.78 -3.38 13.39
CA GLU A 147 10.34 -2.78 14.65
C GLU A 147 10.62 -3.69 15.86
N SER A 148 10.61 -5.01 15.67
CA SER A 148 10.90 -5.98 16.73
C SER A 148 12.40 -6.07 17.08
N ASP A 149 13.27 -5.43 16.31
CA ASP A 149 14.73 -5.38 16.49
C ASP A 149 15.37 -6.76 16.80
N PRO A 150 15.23 -7.75 15.89
CA PRO A 150 15.80 -9.07 16.09
C PRO A 150 17.33 -9.05 16.00
N GLU A 151 17.98 -10.11 16.51
CA GLU A 151 19.42 -10.30 16.34
C GLU A 151 19.81 -10.28 14.84
N ASP A 152 20.96 -9.66 14.53
CA ASP A 152 21.41 -9.41 13.15
C ASP A 152 21.53 -10.69 12.31
N ASP A 153 21.82 -11.83 12.93
CA ASP A 153 21.93 -13.13 12.27
C ASP A 153 20.58 -13.76 11.92
N LEU A 154 19.50 -13.38 12.60
CA LEU A 154 18.12 -13.82 12.31
C LEU A 154 17.42 -12.93 11.27
N LEU A 155 17.87 -11.69 11.11
CA LEU A 155 17.20 -10.68 10.30
C LEU A 155 17.00 -11.12 8.85
N PHE A 156 18.01 -11.73 8.24
CA PHE A 156 17.93 -12.21 6.86
C PHE A 156 16.86 -13.29 6.70
N ASP A 157 16.84 -14.29 7.58
CA ASP A 157 15.90 -15.41 7.48
C ASP A 157 14.46 -14.98 7.72
N LEU A 158 14.22 -14.02 8.62
CA LEU A 158 12.89 -13.46 8.89
C LEU A 158 12.34 -12.67 7.67
N ILE A 159 13.18 -11.81 7.08
CA ILE A 159 12.78 -11.02 5.90
C ILE A 159 12.62 -11.94 4.69
N LYS A 160 13.54 -12.88 4.47
CA LYS A 160 13.45 -13.90 3.43
C LYS A 160 12.16 -14.71 3.53
N GLY A 161 11.76 -15.08 4.75
CA GLY A 161 10.51 -15.79 5.01
C GLY A 161 9.24 -14.98 4.69
N SER A 162 9.37 -13.66 4.53
CA SER A 162 8.26 -12.75 4.24
C SER A 162 8.16 -12.39 2.76
N ILE A 163 9.28 -12.01 2.13
CA ILE A 163 9.30 -11.45 0.76
C ILE A 163 10.11 -12.29 -0.25
N GLY A 164 10.70 -13.40 0.19
CA GLY A 164 11.57 -14.24 -0.64
C GLY A 164 13.06 -13.85 -0.54
N GLU A 165 13.93 -14.79 -0.93
CA GLU A 165 15.38 -14.70 -0.72
C GLU A 165 16.05 -13.58 -1.53
N GLU A 166 15.72 -13.48 -2.82
CA GLU A 166 16.30 -12.47 -3.72
C GLU A 166 15.99 -11.05 -3.23
N LEU A 167 14.72 -10.78 -2.93
CA LEU A 167 14.30 -9.47 -2.44
C LEU A 167 14.83 -9.17 -1.04
N ALA A 168 14.92 -10.16 -0.16
CA ALA A 168 15.53 -9.96 1.16
C ALA A 168 17.01 -9.56 1.06
N ALA A 169 17.78 -10.23 0.19
CA ALA A 169 19.19 -9.88 -0.04
C ALA A 169 19.32 -8.47 -0.63
N ALA A 170 18.50 -8.14 -1.65
CA ALA A 170 18.49 -6.83 -2.28
C ALA A 170 18.11 -5.72 -1.29
N PHE A 171 17.07 -5.93 -0.48
CA PHE A 171 16.61 -4.98 0.52
C PHE A 171 17.65 -4.74 1.63
N LEU A 172 18.26 -5.80 2.17
CA LEU A 172 19.29 -5.63 3.21
C LEU A 172 20.58 -4.99 2.67
N GLY A 173 20.96 -5.32 1.43
CA GLY A 173 22.03 -4.61 0.71
C GLY A 173 21.72 -3.13 0.60
N PHE A 174 20.51 -2.78 0.16
CA PHE A 174 20.05 -1.39 0.08
C PHE A 174 20.00 -0.70 1.45
N LYS A 175 19.50 -1.37 2.49
CA LYS A 175 19.47 -0.87 3.87
C LYS A 175 20.88 -0.55 4.39
N SER A 176 21.89 -1.32 3.98
CA SER A 176 23.28 -1.06 4.39
C SER A 176 23.81 0.27 3.84
N VAL A 177 23.34 0.73 2.68
CA VAL A 177 23.70 2.04 2.08
C VAL A 177 23.25 3.19 2.98
N ALA A 178 22.14 3.04 3.71
CA ALA A 178 21.63 4.05 4.63
C ALA A 178 22.64 4.47 5.71
N LYS A 179 23.63 3.61 6.03
CA LYS A 179 24.71 3.93 6.98
C LYS A 179 25.68 5.00 6.48
N ASN A 180 25.74 5.23 5.17
CA ASN A 180 26.66 6.18 4.53
C ASN A 180 25.95 7.48 4.09
N LEU A 181 24.71 7.71 4.52
CA LEU A 181 23.98 8.91 4.17
C LEU A 181 24.68 10.17 4.70
N PRO A 182 24.61 11.28 3.95
CA PRO A 182 24.86 12.59 4.50
C PRO A 182 24.00 12.84 5.75
N ASP A 183 24.55 13.59 6.70
CA ASP A 183 23.85 13.98 7.91
C ASP A 183 22.65 14.89 7.58
N ILE A 184 21.45 14.35 7.80
CA ILE A 184 20.18 15.00 7.45
C ILE A 184 20.01 16.33 8.20
N ASP A 185 20.36 16.37 9.48
CA ASP A 185 20.20 17.57 10.29
C ASP A 185 21.17 18.67 9.84
N LYS A 186 22.39 18.30 9.42
CA LYS A 186 23.34 19.25 8.82
C LYS A 186 22.92 19.75 7.44
N ILE A 187 22.25 18.92 6.64
CA ILE A 187 21.64 19.39 5.38
C ILE A 187 20.55 20.43 5.69
N LEU A 188 19.65 20.15 6.63
CA LEU A 188 18.58 21.08 7.00
C LEU A 188 19.12 22.35 7.70
N ALA A 189 20.29 22.28 8.34
CA ALA A 189 21.01 23.44 8.85
C ALA A 189 21.73 24.25 7.75
N GLY A 190 21.83 23.74 6.52
CA GLY A 190 22.53 24.37 5.40
C GLY A 190 24.06 24.21 5.42
N GLU A 191 24.58 23.31 6.26
CA GLU A 191 26.01 23.04 6.43
C GLU A 191 26.56 22.09 5.35
N ILE A 192 25.72 21.21 4.81
CA ILE A 192 26.06 20.27 3.73
C ILE A 192 25.27 20.64 2.50
N ASN A 193 25.97 20.83 1.38
CA ASN A 193 25.37 21.19 0.09
C ASN A 193 25.73 20.21 -1.05
N GLU A 194 26.61 19.24 -0.78
CA GLU A 194 27.04 18.25 -1.77
C GLU A 194 26.00 17.14 -1.88
N ALA A 195 25.60 16.88 -3.12
CA ALA A 195 24.67 15.81 -3.45
C ALA A 195 25.44 14.49 -3.69
N PRO A 196 24.96 13.36 -3.17
CA PRO A 196 25.49 12.06 -3.56
C PRO A 196 25.17 11.78 -5.04
N SER A 197 26.00 10.97 -5.69
CA SER A 197 25.82 10.59 -7.09
C SER A 197 25.14 9.24 -7.30
N GLU A 198 25.13 8.39 -6.28
CA GLU A 198 24.59 7.03 -6.37
C GLU A 198 23.06 7.05 -6.22
N THR A 199 22.35 6.43 -7.18
CA THR A 199 20.88 6.40 -7.24
C THR A 199 20.25 5.81 -5.98
N SER A 200 20.79 4.70 -5.45
CA SER A 200 20.31 4.07 -4.21
C SER A 200 20.38 5.05 -3.02
N THR A 201 21.53 5.72 -2.86
CA THR A 201 21.75 6.75 -1.85
C THR A 201 20.78 7.91 -2.04
N LEU A 202 20.52 8.35 -3.27
CA LEU A 202 19.57 9.43 -3.58
C LEU A 202 18.14 9.08 -3.18
N HIS A 203 17.63 7.87 -3.44
CA HIS A 203 16.28 7.46 -3.00
C HIS A 203 16.14 7.45 -1.48
N ILE A 204 17.13 6.90 -0.77
CA ILE A 204 17.12 6.85 0.69
C ILE A 204 17.21 8.28 1.25
N LEU A 205 18.10 9.11 0.72
CA LEU A 205 18.28 10.50 1.14
C LEU A 205 17.01 11.33 0.89
N ALA A 206 16.40 11.22 -0.28
CA ALA A 206 15.19 11.95 -0.62
C ALA A 206 14.02 11.55 0.29
N THR A 207 13.85 10.24 0.56
CA THR A 207 12.84 9.75 1.50
C THR A 207 13.10 10.24 2.91
N ALA A 208 14.34 10.16 3.40
CA ALA A 208 14.72 10.59 4.74
C ALA A 208 14.56 12.10 4.94
N LEU A 209 15.03 12.91 3.97
CA LEU A 209 14.86 14.38 4.00
C LEU A 209 13.39 14.76 4.05
N SER A 210 12.58 14.13 3.22
CA SER A 210 11.15 14.42 3.17
C SER A 210 10.48 14.03 4.49
N MET A 211 10.68 12.81 4.97
CA MET A 211 10.09 12.33 6.24
C MET A 211 10.58 13.12 7.47
N ARG A 212 11.79 13.71 7.43
CA ARG A 212 12.32 14.56 8.50
C ARG A 212 11.56 15.88 8.64
N ILE A 213 10.96 16.36 7.55
CA ILE A 213 10.14 17.57 7.53
C ILE A 213 8.70 17.24 7.96
N THR A 214 8.20 18.09 8.84
CA THR A 214 6.86 18.04 9.44
C THR A 214 6.17 19.40 9.31
N GLU A 215 4.88 19.49 9.62
CA GLU A 215 4.14 20.77 9.62
C GLU A 215 4.78 21.82 10.56
N ASP A 216 5.41 21.38 11.65
CA ASP A 216 6.09 22.25 12.63
C ASP A 216 7.54 22.62 12.24
N SER A 217 8.02 22.18 11.08
CA SER A 217 9.38 22.48 10.63
C SER A 217 9.57 23.99 10.39
N ARG A 218 10.74 24.51 10.75
CA ARG A 218 11.00 25.95 10.63
C ARG A 218 11.12 26.33 9.16
N ALA A 219 10.67 27.54 8.82
CA ALA A 219 10.84 28.10 7.47
C ALA A 219 12.30 28.07 6.97
N ASN A 220 13.27 28.21 7.89
CA ASN A 220 14.69 28.13 7.55
C ASN A 220 15.12 26.70 7.18
N ASP A 221 14.57 25.67 7.83
CA ASP A 221 14.86 24.27 7.50
C ASP A 221 14.31 23.93 6.11
N LEU A 222 13.10 24.43 5.80
CA LEU A 222 12.48 24.33 4.47
C LEU A 222 13.28 25.08 3.39
N ASP A 223 13.76 26.30 3.68
CA ASP A 223 14.58 27.07 2.72
C ASP A 223 15.92 26.38 2.43
N ASN A 224 16.56 25.85 3.47
CA ASN A 224 17.79 25.08 3.33
C ASN A 224 17.57 23.78 2.55
N LEU A 225 16.47 23.07 2.81
CA LEU A 225 16.09 21.89 2.04
C LEU A 225 15.90 22.24 0.56
N LEU A 226 15.11 23.27 0.23
CA LEU A 226 14.89 23.67 -1.16
C LEU A 226 16.21 24.04 -1.85
N ARG A 227 17.11 24.78 -1.18
CA ARG A 227 18.45 25.06 -1.70
C ARG A 227 19.26 23.80 -1.93
N TYR A 228 19.21 22.83 -1.02
CA TYR A 228 19.89 21.55 -1.17
C TYR A 228 19.37 20.79 -2.40
N THR A 229 18.04 20.74 -2.58
CA THR A 229 17.43 20.03 -3.72
C THR A 229 17.79 20.62 -5.08
N LEU A 230 18.20 21.90 -5.16
CA LEU A 230 18.72 22.49 -6.40
C LEU A 230 20.01 21.81 -6.90
N ASN A 231 20.73 21.11 -6.03
CA ASN A 231 21.94 20.37 -6.37
C ASN A 231 21.67 18.88 -6.68
N LEU A 232 20.43 18.41 -6.50
CA LEU A 232 20.03 17.03 -6.81
C LEU A 232 19.65 16.89 -8.29
N PRO A 233 19.70 15.65 -8.85
CA PRO A 233 19.03 15.38 -10.12
C PRO A 233 17.53 15.73 -10.01
N GLY A 234 16.96 16.27 -11.10
CA GLY A 234 15.65 16.91 -11.07
C GLY A 234 14.52 16.00 -10.58
N GLU A 235 14.57 14.71 -10.88
CA GLU A 235 13.59 13.71 -10.41
C GLU A 235 13.54 13.61 -8.87
N PHE A 236 14.69 13.62 -8.18
CA PHE A 236 14.75 13.57 -6.73
C PHE A 236 14.36 14.89 -6.07
N ALA A 237 14.71 16.02 -6.70
CA ALA A 237 14.26 17.33 -6.24
C ALA A 237 12.72 17.41 -6.27
N VAL A 238 12.12 16.97 -7.38
CA VAL A 238 10.67 16.94 -7.58
C VAL A 238 10.00 15.95 -6.64
N MET A 239 10.56 14.76 -6.48
CA MET A 239 10.06 13.72 -5.57
C MET A 239 9.92 14.24 -4.13
N ILE A 240 10.94 14.95 -3.60
CA ILE A 240 10.88 15.55 -2.26
C ILE A 240 9.75 16.58 -2.19
N VAL A 241 9.66 17.50 -3.16
CA VAL A 241 8.65 18.57 -3.13
C VAL A 241 7.23 18.05 -3.33
N GLN A 242 7.03 17.05 -4.19
CA GLN A 242 5.73 16.38 -4.33
C GLN A 242 5.33 15.73 -3.02
N ASP A 243 6.24 14.99 -2.38
CA ASP A 243 5.95 14.34 -1.10
C ASP A 243 5.60 15.34 0.02
N LEU A 244 6.28 16.49 0.08
CA LEU A 244 5.93 17.57 1.01
C LEU A 244 4.52 18.10 0.74
N ARG A 245 4.15 18.29 -0.53
CA ARG A 245 2.83 18.81 -0.93
C ARG A 245 1.70 17.82 -0.67
N ASP A 246 1.94 16.54 -0.91
CA ASP A 246 0.96 15.47 -0.63
C ASP A 246 0.67 15.37 0.88
N ARG A 247 1.63 15.80 1.71
CA ARG A 247 1.48 15.96 3.16
C ARG A 247 1.06 17.38 3.59
N ASN A 248 0.54 18.18 2.66
CA ASN A 248 0.03 19.55 2.89
C ASN A 248 1.06 20.54 3.46
N ILE A 249 2.35 20.35 3.19
CA ILE A 249 3.40 21.28 3.63
C ILE A 249 3.54 22.39 2.59
N GLU A 250 3.13 23.61 2.96
CA GLU A 250 3.21 24.78 2.08
C GLU A 250 4.66 25.26 1.90
N LEU A 251 5.04 25.53 0.65
CA LEU A 251 6.38 26.00 0.28
C LEU A 251 6.37 27.38 -0.39
N ASP A 252 5.20 27.90 -0.74
CA ASP A 252 5.06 29.12 -1.56
C ASP A 252 5.61 30.38 -0.87
N TYR A 253 5.69 30.38 0.47
CA TYR A 253 6.23 31.47 1.27
C TYR A 253 7.76 31.41 1.45
N ILE A 254 8.40 30.33 0.99
CA ILE A 254 9.84 30.09 1.19
C ILE A 254 10.66 30.90 0.18
N GLN A 255 11.75 31.53 0.65
CA GLN A 255 12.55 32.46 -0.15
C GLN A 255 13.14 31.82 -1.42
N SER A 256 13.60 30.58 -1.33
CA SER A 256 14.18 29.83 -2.46
C SER A 256 13.15 29.23 -3.42
N TRP A 257 11.85 29.26 -3.07
CA TRP A 257 10.78 28.67 -3.88
C TRP A 257 10.70 29.19 -5.32
N PRO A 258 10.78 30.50 -5.62
CA PRO A 258 10.69 30.99 -7.01
C PRO A 258 11.82 30.46 -7.90
N LEU A 259 13.03 30.29 -7.35
CA LEU A 259 14.17 29.74 -8.07
C LEU A 259 13.98 28.24 -8.30
N TRP A 260 13.55 27.51 -7.27
CA TRP A 260 13.25 26.08 -7.36
C TRP A 260 12.17 25.80 -8.42
N ALA A 261 11.04 26.51 -8.35
CA ALA A 261 9.94 26.38 -9.29
C ALA A 261 10.36 26.71 -10.73
N LYS A 262 11.20 27.73 -10.93
CA LYS A 262 11.75 28.05 -12.25
C LYS A 262 12.56 26.90 -12.86
N ASN A 263 13.30 26.16 -12.04
CA ASN A 263 14.15 25.07 -12.50
C ASN A 263 13.36 23.78 -12.77
N PHE A 264 12.34 23.48 -11.95
CA PHE A 264 11.73 22.16 -11.92
C PHE A 264 10.23 22.11 -12.23
N ASN A 265 9.49 23.23 -12.36
CA ASN A 265 8.04 23.19 -12.60
C ASN A 265 7.63 22.38 -13.83
N LYS A 266 8.48 22.30 -14.85
CA LYS A 266 8.20 21.51 -16.07
C LYS A 266 8.16 20.00 -15.84
N LEU A 267 8.68 19.53 -14.70
CA LEU A 267 8.72 18.13 -14.31
C LEU A 267 7.58 17.75 -13.34
N LEU A 268 6.76 18.71 -12.93
CA LEU A 268 5.58 18.48 -12.07
C LEU A 268 4.32 18.09 -12.87
N HIS A 269 4.45 17.81 -14.16
CA HIS A 269 3.35 17.54 -15.09
C HIS A 269 3.46 16.16 -15.72
#